data_AF-A0AAJ1PQQ2-F1
#
_entry.id   AF-A0AAJ1PQQ2-F1
#
_cell.length_a   1.000
_cell.length_b   1.000
_cell.length_c   1.000
_cell.angle_alpha   90.00
_cell.angle_beta   90.00
_cell.angle_gamma   90.00
#
_symmetry.space_group_name_H-M   'P 1'
#
loop_
_entity.id
_entity.type
_entity.pdbx_description
1 polymer ?
#
loop_
_entity_poly.entity_id
_entity_poly.type
_entity_poly.pdbx_seq_one_letter_code
_entity_poly.pdbx_strand_id
1 'polypeptide(L)' 'MERRFEYVIKIDGKEVWKGLNPEKAFDELSMKYPRKKIAIAWRTKEKVLVCLWI' A
#
# COMPACT_ATOMS: atom_id res chain seq x y z
N MET A 1 10.08 -1.66 -20.47
CA MET A 1 8.68 -1.44 -20.07
C MET A 1 8.66 -0.50 -18.88
N GLU A 2 8.30 0.77 -19.07
CA GLU A 2 8.06 1.67 -17.94
C GLU A 2 6.87 1.13 -17.13
N ARG A 3 7.04 0.94 -15.82
CA ARG A 3 5.99 0.41 -14.94
C ARG A 3 4.81 1.38 -14.93
N ARG A 4 3.70 0.98 -15.55
CA ARG A 4 2.46 1.79 -15.66
C ARG A 4 1.72 1.93 -14.33
N PHE A 5 2.01 1.05 -13.37
CA PHE A 5 1.40 1.08 -12.05
C PHE A 5 2.25 0.39 -10.98
N GLU A 6 2.04 0.77 -9.72
CA GLU A 6 2.56 0.09 -8.53
C GLU A 6 1.53 0.13 -7.39
N TYR A 7 1.55 -0.87 -6.52
CA TYR A 7 0.87 -0.80 -5.25
C TYR A 7 1.74 -0.10 -4.22
N VAL A 8 1.08 0.54 -3.27
CA VAL A 8 1.70 1.29 -2.19
C VAL A 8 0.99 0.91 -0.90
N ILE A 9 1.75 0.61 0.15
CA ILE A 9 1.19 0.40 1.49
C ILE A 9 1.50 1.63 2.34
N LYS A 10 0.48 2.15 2.99
CA LYS A 10 0.57 3.30 3.90
C LYS A 10 0.22 2.89 5.31
N ILE A 11 1.03 3.33 6.27
CA ILE A 11 0.78 3.19 7.72
C ILE A 11 0.56 4.59 8.27
N ASP A 12 -0.59 4.81 8.89
CA ASP A 12 -1.02 6.14 9.37
C ASP A 12 -0.87 7.23 8.29
N GLY A 13 -1.14 6.88 7.03
CA GLY A 13 -1.04 7.78 5.88
C GLY A 13 0.37 7.92 5.27
N LYS A 14 1.43 7.42 5.92
CA LYS A 14 2.80 7.44 5.40
C LYS A 14 3.10 6.20 4.56
N GLU A 15 3.61 6.39 3.34
CA GLU A 15 4.10 5.31 2.48
C GLU A 15 5.31 4.62 3.10
N VAL A 16 5.23 3.30 3.26
CA VAL A 16 6.29 2.47 3.83
C VAL A 16 6.76 1.36 2.90
N TRP A 17 5.97 1.08 1.85
CA TRP A 17 6.27 0.01 0.90
C TRP A 17 5.66 0.33 -0.47
N LYS A 18 6.34 -0.13 -1.53
CA LYS A 18 5.84 -0.08 -2.90
C LYS A 18 6.28 -1.31 -3.71
N GLY A 19 5.44 -1.75 -4.65
CA GLY A 19 5.74 -2.92 -5.48
C GLY A 19 4.53 -3.46 -6.23
N LEU A 20 4.67 -4.64 -6.83
CA LEU A 20 3.61 -5.26 -7.64
C LEU A 20 2.82 -6.35 -6.89
N ASN A 21 3.34 -6.85 -5.76
CA ASN A 21 2.69 -7.87 -4.95
C ASN A 21 2.56 -7.37 -3.49
N PRO A 22 1.46 -6.68 -3.14
CA PRO A 22 1.29 -6.08 -1.82
C PRO A 22 0.84 -7.06 -0.74
N GLU A 23 0.31 -8.25 -1.07
CA GLU A 23 -0.27 -9.17 -0.08
C GLU A 23 0.73 -9.57 0.99
N LYS A 24 1.87 -10.14 0.58
CA LYS A 24 2.92 -10.56 1.52
C LYS A 24 3.42 -9.41 2.38
N ALA A 25 3.60 -8.23 1.78
CA ALA A 25 4.04 -7.05 2.51
C ALA A 25 2.96 -6.54 3.49
N PHE A 26 1.69 -6.62 3.12
CA PHE A 26 0.58 -6.23 3.98
C PHE A 26 0.47 -7.14 5.19
N ASP A 27 0.56 -8.46 4.99
CA ASP A 27 0.51 -9.44 6.08
C ASP A 27 1.63 -9.19 7.09
N GLU A 28 2.88 -9.07 6.61
CA GLU A 28 4.04 -8.77 7.46
C GLU A 28 3.88 -7.44 8.22
N LEU A 29 3.38 -6.39 7.56
CA LEU A 29 3.16 -5.09 8.17
C LEU A 29 1.99 -5.10 9.16
N SER A 30 0.92 -5.84 8.90
CA SER A 30 -0.24 -5.96 9.80
C SER A 30 0.13 -6.66 11.11
N MET A 31 0.96 -7.69 11.05
CA MET A 31 1.48 -8.37 12.24
C MET A 31 2.44 -7.48 13.02
N LYS A 32 3.29 -6.70 12.32
CA LYS A 32 4.27 -5.80 12.95
C LYS A 32 3.62 -4.56 13.58
N TYR A 33 2.49 -4.09 13.04
CA TYR A 33 1.84 -2.85 13.44
C TYR A 33 0.34 -3.02 13.74
N PRO A 34 -0.05 -3.84 14.73
CA PRO A 34 -1.43 -4.27 14.95
C PRO A 34 -2.40 -3.15 15.38
N ARG A 35 -1.90 -1.98 15.80
CA ARG A 35 -2.72 -0.83 16.23
C ARG A 35 -2.68 0.34 15.26
N LYS A 36 -2.09 0.15 14.08
CA LYS A 36 -1.88 1.22 13.11
C LYS A 36 -2.87 1.09 11.98
N LYS A 37 -3.25 2.22 11.39
CA LYS A 37 -4.12 2.20 10.22
C LYS A 37 -3.29 1.85 9.00
N ILE A 38 -3.46 0.64 8.49
CA ILE A 38 -2.78 0.16 7.29
C ILE A 38 -3.74 0.28 6.11
N ALA A 39 -3.29 0.90 5.03
CA ALA A 39 -4.07 1.05 3.80
C ALA A 39 -3.23 0.59 2.61
N ILE A 40 -3.89 -0.11 1.68
CA ILE A 40 -3.32 -0.41 0.36
C ILE A 40 -3.87 0.61 -0.62
N ALA A 41 -2.97 1.20 -1.40
CA ALA A 41 -3.27 2.12 -2.47
C ALA A 41 -2.66 1.61 -3.78
N TRP A 42 -3.31 1.94 -4.88
CA TRP A 42 -2.80 1.74 -6.23
C TRP A 42 -2.34 3.09 -6.77
N ARG A 43 -1.07 3.18 -7.19
CA ARG A 43 -0.47 4.37 -7.79
C ARG A 43 -0.21 4.11 -9.27
N THR A 44 -0.77 4.96 -10.11
CA THR A 44 -0.38 5.10 -11.51
C THR A 44 0.48 6.35 -11.67
N LYS A 45 1.09 6.56 -12.85
CA LYS A 45 1.91 7.78 -13.13
C LYS A 45 1.19 9.09 -12.83
N GLU A 46 -0.14 9.08 -12.88
CA GLU A 46 -0.96 10.30 -12.84
C GLU A 46 -1.91 10.37 -11.64
N LYS A 47 -2.28 9.23 -11.01
CA LYS A 47 -3.32 9.18 -9.97
C LYS A 47 -3.03 8.12 -8.91
N VAL A 48 -3.55 8.35 -7.71
CA VAL A 48 -3.52 7.37 -6.60
C VAL A 48 -4.95 7.03 -6.19
N LEU A 49 -5.31 5.76 -6.27
CA LEU A 49 -6.56 5.21 -5.74
C LEU A 49 -6.29 4.55 -4.39
N VAL A 50 -7.06 4.88 -3.36
CA VAL A 50 -6.88 4.33 -2.01
C VAL A 50 -8.10 3.50 -1.65
N CYS A 51 -7.90 2.21 -1.34
CA CYS A 51 -8.98 1.40 -0.74
C CYS A 51 -8.97 1.63 0.77
N LEU A 52 -10.05 2.23 1.28
CA LEU A 52 -10.34 2.33 2.70
C LEU A 52 -11.40 1.29 3.03
N TRP A 53 -11.10 0.36 3.93
CA TRP A 53 -12.15 -0.42 4.59
C TRP A 53 -12.90 0.51 5.54
N ILE A 54 -14.21 0.66 5.34
CA ILE A 54 -15.15 1.43 6.18
C ILE A 54 -15.73 0.49 7.22
#